data_AF-A0A9D4L2M1-F1
#
_entry.id   AF-A0A9D4L2M1-F1
#
_cell.length_a   1.000
_cell.length_b   1.000
_cell.length_c   1.000
_cell.angle_alpha   90.00
_cell.angle_beta   90.00
_cell.angle_gamma   90.00
#
_symmetry.space_group_name_H-M   'P 1'
#
loop_
_entity.id
_entity.type
_entity.pdbx_description
1 polymer ?
#
loop_
_entity_poly.entity_id
_entity_poly.type
_entity_poly.pdbx_seq_one_letter_code
_entity_poly.pdbx_strand_id
1 'polypeptide(L)' 'MQRIHLHGFTGYPYVLERWLEQFPETWFGFTSMVKNFDRYQRDSLNLVKEYRLLFTEALSAPAIC' A
#
# COMPACT_ATOMS: atom_id res chain seq x y z
N MET A 1 18.42 -12.57 -1.65
CA MET A 1 17.38 -11.61 -2.08
C MET A 1 17.03 -10.70 -0.92
N GLN A 2 17.03 -9.39 -1.11
CA GLN A 2 16.71 -8.41 -0.07
C GLN A 2 15.21 -8.10 -0.11
N ARG A 3 14.53 -8.21 1.03
CA ARG A 3 13.12 -7.80 1.17
C ARG A 3 13.06 -6.29 1.32
N ILE A 4 12.20 -5.64 0.55
CA ILE A 4 12.02 -4.18 0.57
C ILE A 4 10.68 -3.88 1.25
N HIS A 5 10.66 -2.88 2.12
CA HIS A 5 9.43 -2.36 2.71
C HIS A 5 9.34 -0.86 2.41
N LEU A 6 8.34 -0.48 1.61
CA LEU A 6 8.01 0.90 1.33
C LEU A 6 6.98 1.39 2.36
N HIS A 7 7.46 2.08 3.38
CA HIS A 7 6.60 2.70 4.39
C HIS A 7 5.90 3.95 3.84
N GLY A 8 4.59 4.07 4.07
CA GLY A 8 3.82 5.27 3.73
C GLY A 8 3.60 5.47 2.24
N PHE A 9 3.32 4.39 1.50
CA PHE A 9 3.06 4.47 0.07
C PHE A 9 1.80 5.30 -0.24
N THR A 10 1.95 6.27 -1.14
CA THR A 10 0.89 7.20 -1.59
C THR A 10 0.75 7.25 -3.12
N GLY A 11 1.46 6.35 -3.82
CA GLY A 11 1.49 6.32 -5.27
C GLY A 11 0.22 5.74 -5.89
N TYR A 12 0.12 5.90 -7.21
CA TYR A 12 -0.94 5.36 -8.05
C TYR A 12 -0.66 3.91 -8.50
N PRO A 13 -1.65 3.18 -9.05
CA PRO A 13 -1.51 1.79 -9.47
C PRO A 13 -0.32 1.52 -10.38
N TYR A 14 -0.10 2.40 -11.37
CA TYR A 14 1.02 2.25 -12.31
C TYR A 14 2.39 2.29 -11.62
N VAL A 15 2.55 3.03 -10.52
CA VAL A 15 3.81 3.09 -9.77
C VAL A 15 4.04 1.79 -9.02
N LEU A 16 2.98 1.27 -8.39
CA LEU A 16 2.99 0.02 -7.65
C LEU A 16 3.36 -1.15 -8.57
N GLU A 17 2.71 -1.26 -9.73
CA GLU A 17 2.94 -2.33 -10.70
C GLU A 17 4.39 -2.31 -11.21
N ARG A 18 4.88 -1.13 -11.65
CA ARG A 18 6.26 -0.96 -12.10
C ARG A 18 7.27 -1.27 -11.00
N TRP A 19 6.96 -0.93 -9.76
CA TRP A 19 7.81 -1.26 -8.63
C TRP A 19 7.89 -2.77 -8.40
N LEU A 20 6.75 -3.48 -8.47
CA LEU A 20 6.70 -4.93 -8.30
C LEU A 20 7.35 -5.70 -9.45
N GLU A 21 7.30 -5.19 -10.68
CA GLU A 21 8.06 -5.75 -11.82
C GLU A 21 9.57 -5.77 -11.54
N GLN A 22 10.10 -4.67 -10.96
CA GLN A 22 11.52 -4.52 -10.67
C GLN A 22 11.94 -5.17 -9.34
N PHE A 23 11.06 -5.13 -8.35
CA PHE A 23 11.32 -5.54 -6.97
C PHE A 23 10.17 -6.40 -6.43
N PRO A 24 10.05 -7.66 -6.88
CA PRO A 24 8.90 -8.52 -6.57
C PRO A 24 8.74 -8.87 -5.08
N GLU A 25 9.81 -8.74 -4.29
CA GLU A 25 9.81 -8.97 -2.84
C GLU A 25 9.58 -7.67 -2.03
N THR A 26 8.86 -6.71 -2.61
CA THR A 26 8.47 -5.47 -1.93
C THR A 26 7.15 -5.63 -1.17
N TRP A 27 7.11 -5.05 0.03
CA TRP A 27 5.92 -4.88 0.85
C TRP A 27 5.57 -3.39 0.91
N PHE A 28 4.28 -3.06 0.87
CA PHE A 28 3.82 -1.68 0.91
C PHE A 28 3.06 -1.41 2.21
N GLY A 29 3.57 -0.43 2.94
CA GLY A 29 2.95 0.10 4.15
C GLY A 29 2.06 1.29 3.82
N PHE A 30 0.85 1.32 4.38
CA PHE A 30 -0.06 2.47 4.28
C PHE A 30 -0.32 3.06 5.66
N THR A 31 -0.45 4.38 5.73
CA THR A 31 -0.73 5.12 6.97
C THR A 31 -2.18 5.61 7.01
N SER A 32 -2.56 6.34 8.07
CA SER A 32 -3.88 6.96 8.18
C SER A 32 -4.21 7.98 7.06
N MET A 33 -3.20 8.41 6.28
CA MET A 33 -3.37 9.30 5.13
C MET A 33 -4.27 8.72 4.02
N VAL A 34 -4.48 7.40 4.01
CA VAL A 34 -5.39 6.74 3.05
C VAL A 34 -6.81 7.32 3.05
N LYS A 35 -7.23 7.94 4.17
CA LYS A 35 -8.52 8.64 4.27
C LYS A 35 -8.64 9.80 3.27
N ASN A 36 -7.52 10.42 2.92
CA ASN A 36 -7.43 11.56 2.03
C ASN A 36 -7.10 11.17 0.58
N PHE A 37 -6.96 9.87 0.30
CA PHE A 37 -6.61 9.40 -1.03
C PHE A 37 -7.74 9.66 -2.02
N ASP A 38 -7.36 10.09 -3.22
CA ASP A 38 -8.26 10.12 -4.36
C ASP A 38 -8.65 8.70 -4.78
N ARG A 39 -9.58 8.59 -5.74
CA ARG A 39 -10.09 7.29 -6.21
C ARG A 39 -8.97 6.37 -6.71
N TYR A 40 -7.97 6.93 -7.41
CA TYR A 40 -6.92 6.15 -8.05
C TYR A 40 -5.87 5.68 -7.04
N GLN A 41 -5.56 6.50 -6.04
CA GLN A 41 -4.68 6.10 -4.94
C GLN A 41 -5.33 4.99 -4.08
N ARG A 42 -6.66 4.98 -3.96
CA ARG A 42 -7.40 3.87 -3.30
C ARG A 42 -7.35 2.57 -4.11
N ASP A 43 -7.28 2.64 -5.43
CA ASP A 43 -7.10 1.45 -6.26
C ASP A 43 -5.75 0.77 -5.95
N SER A 44 -4.71 1.53 -5.63
CA SER A 44 -3.43 0.97 -5.18
C SER A 44 -3.54 0.17 -3.88
N LEU A 45 -4.36 0.61 -2.92
CA LEU A 45 -4.64 -0.18 -1.71
C LEU A 45 -5.27 -1.53 -2.03
N ASN A 46 -6.22 -1.55 -2.97
CA ASN A 46 -6.91 -2.78 -3.37
C ASN A 46 -5.97 -3.74 -4.08
N LEU A 47 -5.09 -3.22 -4.94
CA LEU A 47 -4.04 -4.02 -5.58
C LEU A 47 -3.07 -4.59 -4.53
N VAL A 48 -2.59 -3.80 -3.56
CA VAL A 48 -1.68 -4.34 -2.53
C VAL A 48 -2.34 -5.42 -1.67
N LYS A 49 -3.65 -5.37 -1.40
CA LYS A 49 -4.35 -6.40 -0.62
C LYS A 49 -4.21 -7.80 -1.22
N GLU A 50 -4.12 -7.90 -2.54
CA GLU A 50 -3.89 -9.19 -3.21
C GLU A 50 -2.44 -9.67 -3.09
N TYR A 51 -1.50 -8.75 -2.86
CA TYR A 51 -0.07 -9.06 -2.95
C TYR A 51 0.65 -9.10 -1.62
N ARG A 52 0.58 -8.09 -0.73
CA ARG A 52 1.40 -7.95 0.50
C ARG A 52 1.11 -6.63 1.27
N LEU A 53 0.05 -6.55 2.07
CA LEU A 53 -0.31 -5.34 2.83
C LEU A 53 0.30 -5.33 4.25
N LEU A 54 0.97 -4.23 4.65
CA LEU A 54 1.40 -3.98 6.02
C LEU A 54 0.71 -2.73 6.58
N PHE A 55 0.05 -2.84 7.74
CA PHE A 55 -0.48 -1.67 8.46
C PHE A 55 0.61 -1.10 9.35
N THR A 56 1.12 0.09 9.03
CA THR A 56 2.33 0.61 9.69
C THR A 56 2.07 1.60 10.82
N GLU A 57 0.84 2.02 11.08
CA GLU A 57 0.48 2.74 12.31
C GLU A 57 -0.90 2.33 12.79
N ALA A 58 -1.10 2.35 14.12
CA ALA A 58 -2.34 1.96 14.77
C ALA A 58 -3.53 2.69 14.15
N LEU A 59 -4.28 1.98 13.31
CA LEU A 59 -5.71 2.22 13.20
C LEU A 59 -6.22 2.03 14.63
N SER A 60 -6.50 3.13 15.32
CA SER A 60 -7.51 3.10 16.36
C SER A 60 -8.76 2.53 15.70
N ALA A 61 -8.96 1.22 15.87
CA ALA A 61 -10.21 0.56 15.50
C ALA A 61 -11.37 1.34 16.13
N PRO A 62 -12.56 1.42 15.51
CA PRO A 62 -13.05 0.58 14.42
C PRO A 62 -13.64 1.38 13.23
N ALA A 63 -13.74 0.74 12.06
CA ALA A 63 -14.87 0.88 11.12
C ALA A 63 -14.58 0.03 9.87
N ILE A 64 -14.69 -1.29 10.03
CA ILE A 64 -15.17 -2.14 8.93
C ILE A 64 -16.64 -2.38 9.27
N CYS A 65 -17.52 -1.63 8.60
CA CYS A 65 -18.87 -2.06 8.23
C CYS A 65 -18.93 -1.99 6.70
#